data_AF-A0A7V9FJC4-F1
#
_entry.id   AF-A0A7V9FJC4-F1
#
_cell.length_a   1.000
_cell.length_b   1.000
_cell.length_c   1.000
_cell.angle_alpha   90.00
_cell.angle_beta   90.00
_cell.angle_gamma   90.00
#
_symmetry.space_group_name_H-M   'P 1'
#
loop_
_entity.id
_entity.type
_entity.pdbx_description
1 polymer ?
#
loop_
_entity_poly.entity_id
_entity_poly.type
_entity_poly.pdbx_seq_one_letter_code
_entity_poly.pdbx_strand_id
1 'polypeptide(L)' 'MVIIGGTNGKYLVDVQILDLYENTWLYCHHPHNNSERITERARHTAVTIDGRIFMFGGYGPKSKQLGDLYSLTIESTGAF' A
#
# COMPACT_ATOMS: atom_id res chain seq x y z
N MET A 1 -9.01 -0.89 -7.72
CA MET A 1 -8.65 0.19 -6.76
C MET A 1 -7.67 -0.36 -5.74
N VAL A 2 -6.65 0.41 -5.36
CA VAL A 2 -5.63 -0.02 -4.39
C VAL A 2 -5.74 0.84 -3.15
N ILE A 3 -5.78 0.21 -1.98
CA ILE A 3 -5.79 0.87 -0.67
C ILE A 3 -4.49 0.47 0.04
N ILE A 4 -3.76 1.46 0.53
CA ILE A 4 -2.48 1.26 1.20
C ILE A 4 -2.58 1.93 2.58
N GLY A 5 -2.08 1.26 3.61
CA GLY A 5 -2.04 1.76 4.98
C GLY A 5 -3.43 2.00 5.58
N GLY A 6 -3.52 3.00 6.47
CA GLY A 6 -4.75 3.35 7.16
C GLY A 6 -4.62 3.29 8.68
N THR A 7 -5.75 3.45 9.38
CA THR A 7 -5.80 3.34 10.84
C THR A 7 -7.10 2.70 11.32
N ASN A 8 -6.98 1.81 12.31
CA ASN A 8 -8.10 1.25 13.08
C ASN A 8 -7.95 1.52 14.59
N GLY A 9 -7.27 2.62 14.94
CA GLY A 9 -6.73 2.88 16.28
C GLY A 9 -5.24 2.54 16.39
N LYS A 10 -4.71 1.76 15.44
CA LYS A 10 -3.28 1.56 15.18
C LYS A 10 -3.00 1.88 13.71
N TYR A 11 -1.77 2.30 13.42
CA TYR A 11 -1.33 2.49 12.04
C TYR A 11 -1.19 1.11 11.38
N LEU A 12 -1.59 1.01 10.11
CA LEU A 12 -1.63 -0.25 9.39
C LEU A 12 -0.54 -0.30 8.31
N VAL A 13 -0.07 -1.51 8.05
CA VAL A 13 0.89 -1.86 6.98
C VAL A 13 0.20 -2.74 5.93
N ASP A 14 -1.07 -2.44 5.68
CA ASP A 14 -1.95 -3.27 4.86
C ASP A 14 -1.99 -2.72 3.43
N VAL A 15 -2.03 -3.65 2.47
CA VAL A 15 -2.34 -3.35 1.07
C VAL A 15 -3.54 -4.20 0.70
N GLN A 16 -4.61 -3.56 0.25
CA GLN A 16 -5.84 -4.20 -0.18
C GLN A 16 -6.17 -3.76 -1.60
N ILE A 17 -6.69 -4.70 -2.39
CA ILE A 17 -7.13 -4.42 -3.75
C ILE A 17 -8.62 -4.73 -3.85
N LEU A 18 -9.39 -3.77 -4.35
CA LEU A 18 -10.78 -3.93 -4.70
C LEU A 18 -10.89 -3.97 -6.22
N ASP A 19 -11.35 -5.09 -6.76
CA ASP A 19 -11.81 -5.17 -8.14
C ASP A 19 -13.14 -4.41 -8.24
N LEU A 20 -13.17 -3.35 -9.06
CA LEU A 20 -14.36 -2.51 -9.21
C LEU A 20 -15.35 -3.06 -10.24
N TYR A 21 -14.92 -3.99 -11.10
CA TYR A 21 -15.80 -4.65 -12.06
C TYR A 21 -16.59 -5.75 -11.36
N GLU A 22 -15.88 -6.63 -10.65
CA GLU A 22 -16.48 -7.75 -9.92
C GLU A 22 -17.00 -7.35 -8.53
N ASN A 23 -16.64 -6.16 -8.04
CA ASN A 23 -16.94 -5.68 -6.69
C ASN A 23 -16.47 -6.67 -5.60
N THR A 24 -15.27 -7.23 -5.79
CA THR A 24 -14.67 -8.21 -4.87
C THR A 24 -13.30 -7.76 -4.38
N TRP A 25 -12.96 -8.17 -3.16
CA TRP A 25 -11.64 -7.92 -2.59
C TRP A 25 -10.67 -9.01 -3.04
N LEU A 26 -9.52 -8.59 -3.58
CA LEU A 26 -8.45 -9.50 -3.98
C LEU A 26 -7.46 -9.68 -2.83
N TYR A 27 -7.02 -10.92 -2.64
CA TYR A 27 -6.02 -11.25 -1.64
C TYR A 27 -4.62 -10.83 -2.13
N CYS A 28 -3.96 -9.95 -1.36
CA CYS A 28 -2.61 -9.47 -1.69
C CYS A 28 -1.57 -10.19 -0.82
N HIS A 29 -0.71 -10.99 -1.45
CA HIS A 29 0.47 -11.51 -0.77
C HIS A 29 1.59 -10.47 -0.83
N HIS A 30 1.93 -9.87 0.32
CA HIS A 30 3.17 -9.12 0.42
C HIS A 30 4.34 -10.10 0.57
N PRO A 31 5.40 -10.04 -0.25
CA PRO A 31 6.53 -10.94 -0.11
C PRO A 31 7.17 -10.76 1.26
N HIS A 32 7.21 -11.83 2.06
CA HIS A 32 7.63 -11.81 3.46
C HIS A 32 9.11 -11.43 3.68
N ASN A 33 9.92 -11.44 2.61
CA ASN A 33 11.39 -11.43 2.71
C ASN A 33 12.06 -10.18 2.12
N ASN A 34 11.31 -9.13 1.77
CA ASN A 34 11.91 -7.95 1.17
C ASN A 34 12.24 -6.88 2.24
N SER A 35 13.46 -6.38 2.23
CA SER A 35 13.94 -5.26 3.07
C SER A 35 13.22 -3.94 2.78
N GLU A 36 12.41 -3.90 1.71
CA GLU A 36 11.67 -2.72 1.22
C GLU A 36 10.20 -2.72 1.65
N ARG A 37 9.87 -3.45 2.71
CA ARG A 37 8.50 -3.44 3.26
C ARG A 37 8.11 -2.02 3.68
N ILE A 38 6.94 -1.58 3.22
CA ILE A 38 6.34 -0.33 3.67
C ILE A 38 6.21 -0.34 5.20
N THR A 39 6.44 0.78 5.86
CA THR A 39 6.14 0.89 7.29
C THR A 39 4.67 1.22 7.49
N GLU A 40 4.14 0.85 8.65
CA GLU A 40 2.80 1.25 9.09
C GLU A 40 2.59 2.76 8.98
N ARG A 41 1.52 3.18 8.30
CA ARG A 41 1.24 4.61 8.04
C ARG A 41 -0.19 4.92 7.62
N ALA A 42 -0.58 6.17 7.80
CA ALA A 42 -1.83 6.76 7.30
C ALA A 42 -1.60 8.20 6.80
N ARG A 43 -2.61 8.78 6.11
CA ARG A 43 -2.57 10.17 5.60
C ARG A 43 -1.34 10.48 4.74
N HIS A 44 -0.86 9.49 3.99
CA HIS A 44 0.20 9.67 3.00
C HIS A 44 -0.38 10.11 1.66
N THR A 45 0.48 10.58 0.77
CA THR A 45 0.13 10.81 -0.64
C THR A 45 0.52 9.58 -1.46
N ALA A 46 -0.35 9.16 -2.37
CA ALA A 46 -0.06 8.12 -3.34
C ALA A 46 -0.43 8.59 -4.75
N VAL A 47 0.46 8.37 -5.73
CA VAL A 47 0.24 8.68 -7.14
C VAL A 47 0.69 7.51 -8.01
N THR A 48 0.06 7.33 -9.16
CA THR A 48 0.44 6.29 -10.11
C THR A 48 1.13 6.92 -11.31
N ILE A 49 2.30 6.41 -11.69
CA ILE A 49 3.06 6.82 -12.86
C ILE A 49 3.53 5.54 -13.56
N ASP A 50 3.22 5.37 -14.84
CA ASP A 50 3.65 4.23 -15.68
C ASP A 50 3.42 2.84 -15.04
N GLY A 51 2.25 2.66 -14.42
CA GLY A 51 1.88 1.39 -13.77
C GLY A 51 2.54 1.12 -12.42
N ARG A 52 3.35 2.05 -11.91
CA ARG A 52 3.95 2.01 -10.57
C ARG A 52 3.26 2.99 -9.63
N ILE A 53 3.10 2.60 -8.38
CA ILE A 53 2.51 3.44 -7.33
C ILE A 53 3.64 4.05 -6.51
N PHE A 54 3.71 5.37 -6.47
CA PHE A 54 4.63 6.12 -5.63
C PHE A 54 3.90 6.62 -4.39
N MET A 55 4.40 6.25 -3.22
CA MET A 55 3.84 6.63 -1.93
C MET A 55 4.85 7.48 -1.16
N PHE A 56 4.47 8.70 -0.78
CA PHE A 56 5.33 9.63 -0.07
C PHE A 56 4.73 10.04 1.28
N GLY A 57 5.57 9.97 2.31
CA GLY A 57 5.33 10.53 3.63
C GLY A 57 4.12 9.94 4.37
N GLY A 58 3.34 10.83 5.01
CA GLY A 58 2.26 10.48 5.91
C GLY A 58 2.69 10.41 7.37
N TYR A 59 1.91 9.69 8.17
CA TYR A 59 2.12 9.57 9.62
C TYR A 59 2.20 8.10 10.01
N GLY A 60 3.18 7.77 10.83
CA GLY A 60 3.33 6.47 11.47
C GLY A 60 3.00 6.50 12.97
N PRO A 61 3.39 5.46 13.72
CA PRO A 61 3.15 5.34 15.16
C PRO A 61 3.57 6.56 15.94
N LYS A 62 2.84 6.83 17.03
CA LYS A 62 3.03 8.02 17.87
C LYS A 62 2.94 9.33 17.08
N SER A 63 2.21 9.31 15.95
CA SER A 63 2.04 10.45 15.05
C SER A 63 3.37 10.97 14.47
N LYS A 64 4.36 10.09 14.32
CA LYS A 64 5.64 10.42 13.67
C LYS A 64 5.38 10.81 12.21
N GLN A 65 5.81 12.00 11.80
CA GLN A 65 5.83 12.40 10.40
C GLN A 65 6.86 11.58 9.63
N LEU A 66 6.48 11.11 8.46
CA LEU A 66 7.32 10.32 7.57
C LEU A 66 7.68 11.17 6.36
N GLY A 67 8.91 11.03 5.87
CA GLY A 67 9.44 11.74 4.70
C GLY A 67 10.14 10.79 3.72
N ASP A 68 9.85 9.50 3.83
CA ASP A 68 10.35 8.46 2.95
C ASP A 68 9.44 8.30 1.71
N LEU A 69 10.04 7.73 0.66
CA LEU A 69 9.38 7.44 -0.61
C LEU A 69 9.43 5.93 -0.84
N TYR A 70 8.29 5.35 -1.17
CA TYR A 70 8.18 3.97 -1.65
C TYR A 70 7.71 3.95 -3.10
N SER A 71 8.22 3.00 -3.86
CA SER A 71 7.70 2.62 -5.18
C SER A 71 7.18 1.20 -5.09
N LEU A 72 5.90 1.01 -5.42
CA LEU A 72 5.20 -0.27 -5.35
C LEU A 72 4.77 -0.69 -6.76
N THR A 73 4.89 -1.98 -7.05
CA THR A 73 4.35 -2.61 -8.25
C THR A 73 3.35 -3.68 -7.79
N ILE A 74 2.24 -3.81 -8.51
CA ILE A 74 1.26 -4.86 -8.27
C ILE A 74 1.42 -5.87 -9.38
N GLU A 75 1.78 -7.09 -9.01
CA GLU A 75 1.86 -8.21 -9.93
C GLU A 75 0.65 -9.10 -9.71
N SER A 76 -0.10 -9.38 -10.78
CA SER A 76 -1.17 -10.37 -10.75
C SER A 76 -0.58 -11.72 -11.12
N THR A 77 -0.71 -12.72 -10.25
CA THR A 77 -0.29 -14.10 -10.54
C THR A 77 -1.40 -14.92 -11.23
N GLY A 78 -2.19 -14.27 -12.10
CA GLY A 78 -3.26 -14.91 -12.86
C GLY A 78 -3.02 -14.81 -14.37
N ALA A 79 -2.89 -15.98 -15.00
CA ALA A 79 -2.82 -16.15 -16.46
C ALA A 79 -4.16 -15.79 -17.12
N PHE A 80 -4.10 -15.19 -18.32
CA PHE A 80 -5.18 -15.28 -19.30
C PHE A 80 -5.06 -16.60 -20.06
#